data_AF-A0A534SXR7-F1
#
_entry.id   AF-A0A534SXR7-F1
#
_cell.length_a   1.000
_cell.length_b   1.000
_cell.length_c   1.000
_cell.angle_alpha   90.00
_cell.angle_beta   90.00
_cell.angle_gamma   90.00
#
_symmetry.space_group_name_H-M   'P 1'
#
loop_
_entity.id
_entity.type
_entity.pdbx_description
1 polymer ?
#
loop_
_entity_poly.entity_id
_entity_poly.type
_entity_poly.pdbx_seq_one_letter_code
_entity_poly.pdbx_strand_id
1 'polypeptide(L)'
;MAQLRSRHGSPATAALPPARVDSIGPSMTTITIASEGSVSRASAEPGGENLWLAPPVLRASTGWALEPAGLCRGPVCVPIPPGRQTELVRADGAVNLAALARHRGQAAVHDDERRVWVFGAPAEARAANRPSLEAPDFTLPDLDGRPHSLADARGRKVVLIAWASW
;
A
#
# COMPACT_ATOMS: atom_id res chain seq x y z
N MET A 1 -12.17 31.84 68.47
CA MET A 1 -11.40 32.38 67.33
C MET A 1 -11.06 31.23 66.39
N ALA A 2 -11.70 31.20 65.23
CA ALA A 2 -11.58 30.16 64.22
C ALA A 2 -10.32 30.39 63.37
N GLN A 3 -9.57 29.32 63.08
CA GLN A 3 -8.62 29.31 61.96
C GLN A 3 -8.93 28.13 61.03
N LEU A 4 -9.36 28.49 59.82
CA LEU A 4 -9.65 27.60 58.70
C LEU A 4 -8.38 26.86 58.26
N ARG A 5 -8.42 25.53 58.25
CA ARG A 5 -7.45 24.70 57.51
C ARG A 5 -7.91 24.62 56.05
N SER A 6 -7.19 25.27 55.16
CA SER A 6 -7.35 25.14 53.71
C SER A 6 -6.96 23.72 53.27
N ARG A 7 -7.92 22.94 52.74
CA ARG A 7 -7.67 21.68 52.05
C ARG A 7 -7.47 21.97 50.57
N HIS A 8 -6.23 21.97 50.10
CA HIS A 8 -5.94 21.92 48.67
C HIS A 8 -6.21 20.50 48.17
N GLY A 9 -7.38 20.27 47.57
CA GLY A 9 -7.67 19.06 46.80
C GLY A 9 -7.10 19.20 45.39
N SER A 10 -6.11 18.39 45.06
CA SER A 10 -5.64 18.22 43.68
C SER A 10 -6.74 17.51 42.86
N PRO A 11 -7.09 17.98 41.65
CA PRO A 11 -8.03 17.25 40.82
C PRO A 11 -7.36 15.95 40.35
N ALA A 12 -8.02 14.82 40.60
CA ALA A 12 -7.62 13.53 40.07
C ALA A 12 -7.82 13.57 38.54
N THR A 13 -6.72 13.49 37.78
CA THR A 13 -6.76 13.25 36.35
C THR A 13 -7.38 11.88 36.12
N ALA A 14 -8.62 11.85 35.64
CA ALA A 14 -9.23 10.62 35.15
C ALA A 14 -8.44 10.18 33.91
N ALA A 15 -7.55 9.20 34.08
CA ALA A 15 -6.94 8.51 32.96
C ALA A 15 -8.06 7.82 32.17
N LEU A 16 -8.21 8.15 30.89
CA LEU A 16 -9.06 7.39 29.99
C LEU A 16 -8.63 5.92 30.05
N PRO A 17 -9.56 4.96 30.15
CA PRO A 17 -9.22 3.55 29.98
C PRO A 17 -8.62 3.37 28.58
N PRO A 18 -7.59 2.52 28.40
CA PRO A 18 -7.10 2.20 27.07
C PRO A 18 -8.28 1.69 26.25
N ALA A 19 -8.41 2.21 25.02
CA ALA A 19 -9.37 1.70 24.06
C ALA A 19 -9.21 0.18 24.00
N ARG A 20 -10.30 -0.55 24.24
CA ARG A 20 -10.34 -1.99 23.98
C ARG A 20 -10.05 -2.14 22.49
N VAL A 21 -8.85 -2.61 22.16
CA VAL A 21 -8.58 -3.22 20.87
C VAL A 21 -9.38 -4.50 20.90
N ASP A 22 -10.60 -4.45 20.36
CA ASP A 22 -11.33 -5.67 20.04
C ASP A 22 -10.39 -6.50 19.18
N SER A 23 -9.85 -7.56 19.78
CA SER A 23 -8.98 -8.50 19.09
C SER A 23 -9.88 -9.34 18.19
N ILE A 24 -10.32 -8.73 17.08
CA ILE A 24 -11.00 -9.43 16.01
C ILE A 24 -9.92 -10.29 15.38
N GLY A 25 -9.88 -11.57 15.76
CA GLY A 25 -9.13 -12.57 15.05
C GLY A 25 -9.43 -12.45 13.55
N PRO A 26 -8.44 -12.71 12.68
CA PRO A 26 -8.52 -12.30 11.30
C PRO A 26 -9.71 -13.01 10.64
N SER A 27 -10.76 -12.23 10.40
CA SER A 27 -12.06 -12.73 9.96
C SER A 27 -12.18 -12.46 8.47
N MET A 28 -12.64 -13.46 7.71
CA MET A 28 -12.87 -13.27 6.28
C MET A 28 -13.83 -12.11 6.03
N THR A 29 -13.45 -11.21 5.13
CA THR A 29 -14.25 -10.06 4.75
C THR A 29 -14.07 -9.72 3.28
N THR A 30 -15.05 -9.05 2.69
CA THR A 30 -14.95 -8.58 1.31
C THR A 30 -14.11 -7.30 1.26
N ILE A 31 -12.99 -7.35 0.53
CA ILE A 31 -12.03 -6.25 0.38
C ILE A 31 -11.97 -5.83 -1.09
N THR A 32 -11.80 -4.52 -1.33
CA THR A 32 -11.50 -3.98 -2.65
C THR A 32 -9.99 -3.98 -2.87
N ILE A 33 -9.54 -4.57 -3.98
CA ILE A 33 -8.13 -4.69 -4.35
C ILE A 33 -7.91 -3.92 -5.64
N ALA A 34 -7.10 -2.87 -5.58
CA ALA A 34 -6.63 -2.14 -6.75
C ALA A 34 -5.17 -2.52 -7.02
N SER A 35 -4.88 -3.11 -8.18
CA SER A 35 -3.53 -3.56 -8.54
C SER A 35 -3.31 -3.49 -10.04
N GLU A 36 -2.21 -2.86 -10.45
CA GLU A 36 -1.74 -2.84 -11.84
C GLU A 36 -2.83 -2.47 -12.88
N GLY A 37 -3.64 -1.45 -12.56
CA GLY A 37 -4.70 -0.94 -13.44
C GLY A 37 -6.04 -1.69 -13.35
N SER A 38 -6.11 -2.76 -12.56
CA SER A 38 -7.33 -3.51 -12.31
C SER A 38 -7.88 -3.25 -10.91
N VAL A 39 -9.21 -3.29 -10.78
CA VAL A 39 -9.90 -3.25 -9.48
C VAL A 39 -10.80 -4.46 -9.37
N SER A 40 -10.65 -5.23 -8.29
CA SER A 40 -11.47 -6.40 -7.98
C SER A 40 -11.99 -6.36 -6.55
N ARG A 41 -13.06 -7.11 -6.26
CA ARG A 41 -13.50 -7.37 -4.88
C ARG A 41 -13.34 -8.85 -4.59
N ALA A 42 -12.83 -9.16 -3.41
CA ALA A 42 -12.46 -10.51 -3.02
C ALA A 42 -12.70 -10.75 -1.54
N SER A 43 -13.09 -11.98 -1.18
CA SER A 43 -13.07 -12.44 0.21
C SER A 43 -11.62 -12.67 0.62
N ALA A 44 -11.16 -11.92 1.61
CA ALA A 44 -9.80 -11.99 2.11
C ALA A 44 -9.77 -11.89 3.62
N GLU A 45 -8.65 -12.30 4.20
CA GLU A 45 -8.40 -12.26 5.63
C GLU A 45 -7.32 -11.18 5.90
N PRO A 46 -7.71 -9.97 6.34
CA PRO A 46 -6.75 -8.95 6.75
C PRO A 46 -6.09 -9.31 8.09
N GLY A 47 -4.81 -8.97 8.23
CA GLY A 47 -4.01 -9.23 9.43
C GLY A 47 -2.94 -8.18 9.63
N GLY A 48 -3.36 -6.97 10.01
CA GLY A 48 -2.51 -5.78 10.04
C GLY A 48 -1.98 -5.47 8.63
N GLU A 49 -0.66 -5.40 8.49
CA GLU A 49 0.03 -5.16 7.21
C GLU A 49 0.02 -6.36 6.23
N ASN A 50 -0.83 -7.35 6.48
CA ASN A 50 -0.94 -8.56 5.69
C ASN A 50 -2.34 -8.73 5.14
N LEU A 51 -2.42 -9.15 3.88
CA LEU A 51 -3.68 -9.47 3.22
C LEU A 51 -3.62 -10.90 2.72
N TRP A 52 -4.27 -11.81 3.44
CA TRP A 52 -4.25 -13.24 3.12
C TRP A 52 -5.42 -13.58 2.20
N LEU A 53 -5.13 -14.24 1.08
CA LEU A 53 -6.12 -14.76 0.15
C LEU A 53 -5.98 -16.26 -0.02
N ALA A 54 -7.09 -16.97 0.04
CA ALA A 54 -7.14 -18.38 -0.34
C ALA A 54 -6.75 -18.54 -1.82
N PRO A 55 -6.08 -19.63 -2.23
CA PRO A 55 -5.62 -19.86 -3.60
C PRO A 55 -6.65 -19.61 -4.72
N PRO A 56 -7.92 -20.08 -4.63
CA PRO A 56 -8.90 -19.82 -5.69
C PRO A 56 -9.26 -18.33 -5.78
N VAL A 57 -9.34 -17.64 -4.65
CA VAL A 57 -9.66 -16.21 -4.62
C VAL A 57 -8.49 -15.39 -5.17
N LEU A 58 -7.25 -15.74 -4.81
CA LEU A 58 -6.05 -15.10 -5.34
C LEU A 58 -6.03 -15.15 -6.88
N ARG A 59 -6.23 -16.34 -7.46
CA ARG A 59 -6.28 -16.53 -8.92
C ARG A 59 -7.37 -15.70 -9.56
N ALA A 60 -8.59 -15.76 -9.04
CA ALA A 60 -9.74 -15.05 -9.61
C ALA A 60 -9.63 -13.52 -9.51
N SER A 61 -9.08 -13.00 -8.41
CA SER A 61 -9.06 -11.56 -8.13
C SER A 61 -7.83 -10.83 -8.66
N THR A 62 -6.71 -11.54 -8.87
CA THR A 62 -5.42 -10.91 -9.22
C THR A 62 -4.67 -11.61 -10.36
N GLY A 63 -5.09 -12.82 -10.74
CA GLY A 63 -4.38 -13.68 -11.69
C GLY A 63 -3.17 -14.41 -11.09
N TRP A 64 -2.79 -14.15 -9.84
CA TRP A 64 -1.68 -14.84 -9.18
C TRP A 64 -2.08 -16.25 -8.72
N ALA A 65 -1.14 -17.17 -8.79
CA ALA A 65 -1.28 -18.56 -8.42
C ALA A 65 -0.04 -19.03 -7.63
N LEU A 66 -0.25 -19.87 -6.62
CA LEU A 66 0.85 -20.63 -6.02
C LEU A 66 1.13 -21.86 -6.88
N GLU A 67 2.35 -21.96 -7.37
CA GLU A 67 2.85 -23.02 -8.25
C GLU A 67 4.21 -23.54 -7.74
N PRO A 68 4.73 -24.68 -8.24
CA PRO A 68 6.02 -25.21 -7.79
C PRO A 68 7.20 -24.26 -7.99
N ALA A 69 7.15 -23.42 -9.04
CA ALA A 69 8.17 -22.40 -9.32
C ALA A 69 8.08 -21.17 -8.39
N GLY A 70 6.99 -21.01 -7.63
CA GLY A 70 6.72 -19.87 -6.76
C GLY A 70 5.34 -19.27 -6.98
N LEU A 71 5.22 -17.97 -6.76
CA LEU A 71 3.98 -17.22 -7.03
C LEU A 71 4.00 -16.75 -8.47
N CYS A 72 3.08 -17.22 -9.30
CA CYS A 72 3.07 -17.00 -10.74
C CYS A 72 1.83 -16.25 -11.23
N ARG A 73 1.99 -15.38 -12.22
CA ARG A 73 0.91 -14.74 -12.98
C ARG A 73 1.27 -14.70 -14.46
N GLY A 74 0.57 -15.53 -15.24
CA GLY A 74 0.92 -15.74 -16.65
C GLY A 74 2.37 -16.25 -16.77
N PRO A 75 3.24 -15.60 -17.57
CA PRO A 75 4.63 -16.03 -17.75
C PRO A 75 5.57 -15.60 -16.61
N VAL A 76 5.11 -14.74 -15.70
CA VAL A 76 5.95 -14.19 -14.62
C VAL A 76 5.81 -15.06 -13.38
N CYS A 77 6.92 -15.57 -12.86
CA CYS A 77 6.98 -16.29 -11.59
C CYS A 77 7.97 -15.62 -10.64
N VAL A 78 7.54 -15.42 -9.39
CA VAL A 78 8.34 -14.87 -8.30
C VAL A 78 8.68 -16.02 -7.35
N PRO A 79 9.96 -16.43 -7.28
CA PRO A 79 10.40 -17.47 -6.35
C PRO A 79 10.15 -17.05 -4.90
N ILE A 80 9.74 -18.01 -4.06
CA ILE A 80 9.58 -17.76 -2.63
C ILE A 80 10.97 -17.87 -1.98
N PRO A 81 11.50 -16.81 -1.34
CA PRO A 81 12.82 -16.87 -0.74
C PRO A 81 12.90 -17.90 0.39
N PRO A 82 14.00 -18.69 0.48
CA PRO A 82 14.21 -19.56 1.62
C PRO A 82 14.28 -18.75 2.92
N GLY A 83 13.60 -19.22 3.96
CA GLY A 83 13.52 -18.56 5.27
C GLY A 83 12.40 -17.54 5.40
N ARG A 84 11.69 -17.19 4.31
CA ARG A 84 10.56 -16.25 4.32
C ARG A 84 9.24 -16.88 3.87
N GLN A 85 9.17 -18.21 3.78
CA GLN A 85 8.00 -18.91 3.26
C GLN A 85 6.72 -18.54 4.02
N THR A 86 6.78 -18.51 5.35
CA THR A 86 5.63 -18.20 6.21
C THR A 86 5.14 -16.77 6.10
N GLU A 87 5.95 -15.84 5.58
CA GLU A 87 5.52 -14.47 5.31
C GLU A 87 4.66 -14.39 4.05
N LEU A 88 4.94 -15.21 3.04
CA LEU A 88 4.28 -15.19 1.74
C LEU A 88 3.16 -16.23 1.63
N VAL A 89 3.33 -17.40 2.24
CA VAL A 89 2.43 -18.55 2.12
C VAL A 89 2.23 -19.17 3.49
N ARG A 90 0.98 -19.21 3.93
CA ARG A 90 0.58 -19.87 5.17
C ARG A 90 0.46 -21.38 4.94
N ALA A 91 0.47 -22.16 6.02
CA ALA A 91 0.40 -23.62 5.97
C ALA A 91 -0.85 -24.18 5.24
N ASP A 92 -1.94 -23.42 5.20
CA ASP A 92 -3.18 -23.74 4.48
C ASP A 92 -3.12 -23.36 2.98
N GLY A 93 -1.99 -22.84 2.51
CA GLY A 93 -1.78 -22.36 1.15
C GLY A 93 -2.29 -20.94 0.90
N ALA A 94 -2.85 -20.26 1.90
CA ALA A 94 -3.24 -18.86 1.75
C ALA A 94 -1.99 -18.00 1.45
N VAL A 95 -2.12 -17.10 0.48
CA VAL A 95 -1.03 -16.24 0.02
C VAL A 95 -1.22 -14.85 0.58
N ASN A 96 -0.14 -14.29 1.13
CA ASN A 96 -0.09 -12.91 1.58
C ASN A 96 0.23 -11.98 0.39
N LEU A 97 -0.80 -11.37 -0.17
CA LEU A 97 -0.66 -10.47 -1.32
C LEU A 97 0.21 -9.24 -0.98
N ALA A 98 0.12 -8.74 0.26
CA ALA A 98 0.93 -7.61 0.71
C ALA A 98 2.42 -7.97 0.84
N ALA A 99 2.75 -9.18 1.31
CA ALA A 99 4.14 -9.64 1.34
C ALA A 99 4.69 -9.89 -0.06
N LEU A 100 3.89 -10.47 -0.98
CA LEU A 100 4.27 -10.60 -2.39
C LEU A 100 4.55 -9.24 -3.03
N ALA A 101 3.67 -8.26 -2.82
CA ALA A 101 3.85 -6.91 -3.31
C ALA A 101 5.17 -6.29 -2.82
N ARG A 102 5.42 -6.32 -1.51
CA ARG A 102 6.69 -5.83 -0.93
C ARG A 102 7.90 -6.56 -1.48
N HIS A 103 7.80 -7.88 -1.67
CA HIS A 103 8.89 -8.68 -2.24
C HIS A 103 9.22 -8.26 -3.68
N ARG A 104 8.23 -7.87 -4.47
CA ARG A 104 8.38 -7.31 -5.82
C ARG A 104 8.72 -5.81 -5.84
N GLY A 105 9.02 -5.22 -4.68
CA GLY A 105 9.26 -3.78 -4.54
C GLY A 105 8.05 -2.91 -4.89
N GLN A 106 6.82 -3.45 -4.83
CA GLN A 106 5.59 -2.68 -4.96
C GLN A 106 5.29 -1.92 -3.67
N ALA A 107 4.84 -0.68 -3.80
CA ALA A 107 4.12 -0.01 -2.72
C ALA A 107 2.81 -0.77 -2.45
N ALA A 108 2.52 -1.04 -1.19
CA ALA A 108 1.26 -1.59 -0.72
C ALA A 108 0.72 -0.67 0.37
N VAL A 109 -0.48 -0.15 0.18
CA VAL A 109 -1.16 0.72 1.16
C VAL A 109 -2.58 0.22 1.35
N HIS A 110 -3.11 0.38 2.55
CA HIS A 110 -4.45 -0.08 2.89
C HIS A 110 -5.18 0.92 3.79
N ASP A 111 -6.50 0.83 3.76
CA ASP A 111 -7.41 1.51 4.68
C ASP A 111 -8.39 0.45 5.21
N ASP A 112 -8.25 0.14 6.50
CA ASP A 112 -9.04 -0.88 7.20
C ASP A 112 -10.53 -0.52 7.28
N GLU A 113 -10.86 0.76 7.49
CA GLU A 113 -12.25 1.23 7.59
C GLU A 113 -12.97 1.11 6.26
N ARG A 114 -12.29 1.50 5.17
CA ARG A 114 -12.80 1.44 3.80
C ARG A 114 -12.61 0.07 3.15
N ARG A 115 -11.90 -0.86 3.81
CA ARG A 115 -11.59 -2.22 3.33
C ARG A 115 -11.02 -2.20 1.92
N VAL A 116 -10.01 -1.35 1.71
CA VAL A 116 -9.37 -1.18 0.41
C VAL A 116 -7.87 -1.39 0.54
N TRP A 117 -7.32 -2.10 -0.44
CA TRP A 117 -5.89 -2.31 -0.63
C TRP A 117 -5.47 -1.81 -2.01
N VAL A 118 -4.40 -1.04 -2.06
CA VAL A 118 -3.85 -0.49 -3.30
C VAL A 118 -2.40 -0.94 -3.44
N PHE A 119 -2.10 -1.57 -4.57
CA PHE A 119 -0.79 -2.07 -4.94
C PHE A 119 -0.26 -1.30 -6.15
N GLY A 120 0.85 -0.61 -5.96
CA GLY A 120 1.50 0.16 -7.03
C GLY A 120 2.15 -0.72 -8.09
N ALA A 121 2.64 -0.10 -9.16
CA ALA A 121 3.43 -0.79 -10.19
C ALA A 121 4.61 -1.56 -9.57
N PRO A 122 5.07 -2.69 -10.12
CA PRO A 122 6.25 -3.38 -9.60
C PRO A 122 7.55 -2.64 -9.92
N ALA A 123 8.63 -2.97 -9.19
CA ALA A 123 9.91 -2.29 -9.34
C ALA A 123 10.43 -2.37 -10.79
N GLU A 124 10.27 -3.51 -11.45
CA GLU A 124 10.62 -3.70 -12.86
C GLU A 124 9.83 -2.78 -13.81
N ALA A 125 8.54 -2.55 -13.56
CA ALA A 125 7.73 -1.63 -14.37
C ALA A 125 8.10 -0.16 -14.11
N ARG A 126 8.44 0.19 -12.86
CA ARG A 126 8.99 1.53 -12.55
C ARG A 126 10.37 1.74 -13.18
N ALA A 127 11.20 0.70 -13.21
CA ALA A 127 12.52 0.73 -13.82
C ALA A 127 12.44 0.81 -15.35
N ALA A 128 11.50 0.11 -15.99
CA ALA A 128 11.24 0.24 -17.42
C ALA A 128 10.77 1.67 -17.80
N ASN A 129 10.11 2.36 -16.87
CA ASN A 129 9.71 3.76 -16.98
C ASN A 129 10.75 4.74 -16.42
N ARG A 130 11.97 4.30 -16.10
CA ARG A 130 13.12 5.22 -16.09
C ARG A 130 13.58 5.26 -17.55
N PRO A 131 13.22 6.29 -18.32
CA PRO A 131 13.89 6.49 -19.59
C PRO A 131 15.37 6.75 -19.26
N SER A 132 16.16 7.06 -20.27
CA SER A 132 17.43 7.75 -20.06
C SER A 132 17.36 8.79 -18.92
N LEU A 133 18.51 9.22 -18.41
CA LEU A 133 18.60 10.39 -17.52
C LEU A 133 18.10 11.69 -18.19
N GLU A 134 17.43 11.60 -19.34
CA GLU A 134 16.78 12.66 -20.07
C GLU A 134 15.29 12.63 -19.76
N ALA A 135 14.80 13.74 -19.20
CA ALA A 135 13.38 13.96 -19.06
C ALA A 135 12.72 14.04 -20.45
N PRO A 136 11.57 13.37 -20.67
CA PRO A 136 10.81 13.50 -21.91
C PRO A 136 10.47 14.96 -22.17
N ASP A 137 10.69 15.42 -23.39
CA ASP A 137 10.31 16.77 -23.76
C ASP A 137 8.79 16.88 -23.88
N PHE A 138 8.22 17.93 -23.31
CA PHE A 138 6.80 18.26 -23.39
C PHE A 138 6.63 19.76 -23.47
N THR A 139 5.51 20.22 -24.04
CA THR A 139 5.16 21.63 -24.11
C THR A 139 3.83 21.86 -23.40
N LEU A 140 3.81 22.78 -22.43
CA LEU A 140 2.61 23.16 -21.69
C LEU A 140 2.40 24.68 -21.77
N PRO A 141 1.14 25.16 -21.83
CA PRO A 141 0.86 26.57 -21.70
C PRO A 141 1.06 27.04 -20.25
N ASP A 142 1.54 28.27 -20.07
CA ASP A 142 1.47 28.98 -18.78
C ASP A 142 0.07 29.56 -18.53
N LEU A 143 -0.07 30.34 -17.45
CA LEU A 143 -1.33 30.99 -17.07
C LEU A 143 -1.81 32.02 -18.10
N ASP A 144 -0.90 32.58 -18.91
CA ASP A 144 -1.23 33.51 -20.00
C ASP A 144 -1.47 32.76 -21.33
N GLY A 145 -1.44 31.42 -21.33
CA GLY A 145 -1.57 30.59 -22.51
C GLY A 145 -0.31 30.51 -23.38
N ARG A 146 0.82 31.08 -22.96
CA ARG A 146 2.07 31.01 -23.72
C ARG A 146 2.69 29.61 -23.61
N PRO A 147 3.12 28.98 -24.72
CA PRO A 147 3.75 27.67 -24.66
C PRO A 147 5.15 27.74 -24.06
N HIS A 148 5.47 26.80 -23.17
CA HIS A 148 6.81 26.56 -22.63
C HIS A 148 7.18 25.10 -22.83
N SER A 149 8.34 24.83 -23.42
CA SER A 149 8.84 23.47 -23.62
C SER A 149 9.88 23.11 -22.56
N LEU A 150 9.93 21.85 -22.12
CA LEU A 150 10.96 21.41 -21.16
C LEU A 150 12.37 21.53 -21.76
N ALA A 151 12.51 21.33 -23.07
CA ALA A 151 13.77 21.53 -23.78
C ALA A 151 14.36 22.95 -23.61
N ASP A 152 13.53 23.97 -23.43
CA ASP A 152 14.00 25.36 -23.21
C ASP A 152 14.79 25.48 -21.89
N ALA A 153 14.57 24.58 -20.94
CA ALA A 153 15.26 24.52 -19.66
C ALA A 153 16.60 23.76 -19.69
N ARG A 154 17.05 23.22 -20.82
CA ARG A 154 18.33 22.49 -20.89
C ARG A 154 19.50 23.35 -20.42
N GLY A 155 20.44 22.71 -19.70
CA GLY A 155 21.59 23.36 -19.08
C GLY A 155 21.29 24.06 -17.74
N ARG A 156 20.02 24.07 -17.29
CA ARG A 156 19.60 24.62 -15.99
C ARG A 156 19.09 23.52 -15.06
N LYS A 157 19.30 23.68 -13.75
CA LYS A 157 18.65 22.83 -12.75
C LYS A 157 17.21 23.32 -12.59
N VAL A 158 16.25 22.47 -12.94
CA VAL A 158 14.82 22.78 -12.87
C VAL A 158 14.10 21.70 -12.07
N VAL A 159 13.14 22.11 -11.24
CA VAL A 159 12.25 21.22 -10.49
C VAL A 159 10.86 21.32 -11.11
N LEU A 160 10.28 20.18 -11.50
CA LEU A 160 8.90 20.10 -11.94
C LEU A 160 8.02 19.72 -10.75
N ILE A 161 6.98 20.52 -10.50
CA ILE A 161 6.01 20.28 -9.43
C ILE A 161 4.64 20.06 -10.08
N ALA A 162 4.12 18.84 -9.96
CA ALA A 162 2.72 18.56 -10.26
C ALA A 162 1.91 18.72 -8.97
N TRP A 163 0.92 19.60 -9.00
CA TRP A 163 0.08 19.93 -7.84
C TRP A 163 -1.40 20.02 -8.23
N ALA A 164 -2.23 19.90 -7.20
CA ALA A 164 -3.67 19.91 -7.24
C ALA A 164 -4.22 20.56 -5.96
N SER A 165 -5.26 21.38 -6.06
CA SER A 165 -5.83 22.12 -4.91
C SER A 165 -6.82 21.33 -4.05
N TRP A 166 -7.05 20.06 -4.36
CA TRP A 166 -8.10 19.24 -3.76
C TRP A 166 -7.55 18.29 -2.69
#